data_AF-A0A520KPR2-F1
#
_entry.id   AF-A0A520KPR2-F1
#
_cell.length_a   1.000
_cell.length_b   1.000
_cell.length_c   1.000
_cell.angle_alpha   90.00
_cell.angle_beta   90.00
_cell.angle_gamma   90.00
#
_symmetry.space_group_name_H-M   'P 1'
#
loop_
_entity.id
_entity.type
_entity.pdbx_description
1 polymer ?
#
loop_
_entity_poly.entity_id
_entity_poly.type
_entity_poly.pdbx_seq_one_letter_code
_entity_poly.pdbx_strand_id
1 'polypeptide(L)'
;MASEYVLDALISSGIDERTARVIMERMHRFGLMEEIEGLYSAYKAIKDRLGNLKDPAIQEEMRKIEEDMKKLITDIGRDPFFSKLAHLSLRVEIPLSAVVPYRSRIAGIRERLDSMNYTLSTAEPKEIYGEISEVEKEIEKRESQGMDVSFLKDRINRLKGIAGRGTPYTRRYVEAEVKSIRDKLVKLDDIVARRERLISLLPKVKEICSYLDSISGTDAFSLLFNSMSNRLISLAINSEEELNSADGDLSNFDSLTNVLLQIYPLFERKLNLFEYLDMIEGYEGLSDAIKGILKNEDLPKELRAARALEILKDKIRGIDEFVEARKELKRLYPFWKSYIMDELRNKGYAVRVDELEKIPKRWRHMIARMLSEENEDIIFENGFIVHSRAYSDEILRKEMERMKEEIETIKGIVSGLMKLGVNLSDKLLEIEQIELKFDEISKGEPGVRIIAEVKQARKLINELKDWIISKFAS
;
A
#
# COMPACT_ATOMS: atom_id res chain seq x y z
N MET A 1 14.10 -23.11 -47.98
CA MET A 1 14.95 -23.43 -46.81
C MET A 1 16.09 -24.41 -47.12
N ALA A 2 15.84 -25.69 -47.44
CA ALA A 2 16.93 -26.65 -47.68
C ALA A 2 17.66 -26.42 -49.03
N SER A 3 16.92 -26.14 -50.10
CA SER A 3 17.50 -25.81 -51.41
C SER A 3 18.23 -24.45 -51.41
N GLU A 4 17.78 -23.50 -50.58
CA GLU A 4 18.47 -22.22 -50.34
C GLU A 4 19.81 -22.46 -49.63
N TYR A 5 19.86 -23.32 -48.61
CA TYR A 5 21.12 -23.69 -47.94
C TYR A 5 22.15 -24.27 -48.91
N VAL A 6 21.72 -25.12 -49.85
CA VAL A 6 22.60 -25.67 -50.89
C VAL A 6 23.08 -24.58 -51.85
N LEU A 7 22.18 -23.70 -52.30
CA LEU A 7 22.51 -22.57 -53.17
C LEU A 7 23.52 -21.62 -52.49
N ASP A 8 23.28 -21.25 -51.24
CA ASP A 8 24.13 -20.38 -50.44
C ASP A 8 25.51 -20.99 -50.22
N ALA A 9 25.59 -22.30 -49.95
CA ALA A 9 26.86 -23.01 -49.79
C ALA A 9 27.67 -23.03 -51.11
N LEU A 10 27.01 -23.23 -52.25
CA LEU A 10 27.66 -23.17 -53.57
C LEU A 10 28.15 -21.76 -53.88
N ILE A 11 27.33 -20.74 -53.67
CA ILE A 11 27.71 -19.32 -53.89
C ILE A 11 28.87 -18.93 -52.98
N SER A 12 28.80 -19.28 -51.70
CA SER A 12 29.86 -19.01 -50.71
C SER A 12 31.19 -19.70 -51.06
N SER A 13 31.15 -20.73 -51.89
CA SER A 13 32.35 -21.43 -52.38
C SER A 13 33.01 -20.79 -53.61
N GLY A 14 32.44 -19.69 -54.13
CA GLY A 14 32.92 -18.93 -55.28
C GLY A 14 32.25 -19.31 -56.61
N ILE A 15 31.14 -20.03 -56.60
CA ILE A 15 30.37 -20.40 -57.79
C ILE A 15 29.31 -19.32 -58.04
N ASP A 16 29.18 -18.82 -59.27
CA ASP A 16 28.14 -17.85 -59.58
C ASP A 16 26.73 -18.47 -59.50
N GLU A 17 25.73 -17.65 -59.19
CA GLU A 17 24.35 -18.12 -58.95
C GLU A 17 23.76 -18.90 -60.14
N ARG A 18 24.09 -18.51 -61.38
CA ARG A 18 23.57 -19.17 -62.58
C ARG A 18 24.16 -20.58 -62.72
N THR A 19 25.47 -20.72 -62.51
CA THR A 19 26.16 -22.02 -62.50
C THR A 19 25.72 -22.88 -61.33
N ALA A 20 25.51 -22.29 -60.14
CA ALA A 20 25.03 -23.00 -58.96
C ALA A 20 23.64 -23.63 -59.19
N ARG A 21 22.70 -22.90 -59.82
CA ARG A 21 21.36 -23.44 -60.15
C ARG A 21 21.44 -24.62 -61.13
N VAL A 22 22.32 -24.57 -62.14
CA VAL A 22 22.52 -25.68 -63.08
C VAL A 22 23.13 -26.91 -62.38
N ILE A 23 24.06 -26.68 -61.45
CA ILE A 23 24.62 -27.76 -60.61
C ILE A 23 23.52 -28.40 -59.77
N MET A 24 22.66 -27.61 -59.13
CA MET A 24 21.53 -28.13 -58.35
C MET A 24 20.54 -28.94 -59.20
N GLU A 25 20.21 -28.51 -60.42
CA GLU A 25 19.36 -29.29 -61.34
C GLU A 25 19.98 -30.64 -61.71
N ARG A 26 21.31 -30.71 -61.83
CA ARG A 26 22.03 -31.96 -62.06
C ARG A 26 22.03 -32.84 -60.82
N MET A 27 22.30 -32.28 -59.64
CA MET A 27 22.20 -33.01 -58.38
C MET A 27 20.82 -33.62 -58.20
N HIS A 28 19.76 -32.89 -58.57
CA HIS A 28 18.39 -33.38 -58.55
C HIS A 28 18.19 -34.56 -59.50
N ARG A 29 18.70 -34.46 -60.74
CA ARG A 29 18.61 -35.56 -61.71
C ARG A 29 19.28 -36.86 -61.25
N PHE A 30 20.37 -36.76 -60.49
CA PHE A 30 21.09 -37.92 -59.96
C PHE A 30 20.63 -38.36 -58.56
N GLY A 31 19.54 -37.76 -58.05
CA GLY A 31 18.98 -38.07 -56.73
C GLY A 31 19.80 -37.55 -55.53
N LEU A 32 20.90 -36.82 -55.77
CA LEU A 32 21.72 -36.26 -54.69
C LEU A 32 21.03 -35.11 -53.97
N MET A 33 20.18 -34.35 -54.67
CA MET A 33 19.49 -33.22 -54.06
C MET A 33 18.54 -33.68 -52.95
N GLU A 34 17.72 -34.70 -53.21
CA GLU A 34 16.78 -35.27 -52.21
C GLU A 34 17.53 -35.79 -50.97
N GLU A 35 18.66 -36.48 -51.19
CA GLU A 35 19.50 -37.00 -50.12
C GLU A 35 20.12 -35.87 -49.26
N ILE A 36 20.61 -34.80 -49.88
CA ILE A 36 21.19 -33.64 -49.19
C ILE A 36 20.13 -32.83 -48.46
N GLU A 37 18.94 -32.65 -49.04
CA GLU A 37 17.81 -32.00 -48.38
C GLU A 37 17.31 -32.81 -47.17
N GLY A 38 17.27 -34.13 -47.29
CA GLY A 38 16.96 -35.04 -46.18
C GLY A 38 18.01 -34.99 -45.07
N LEU A 39 19.29 -34.89 -45.43
CA LEU A 39 20.41 -34.71 -44.50
C LEU A 39 20.29 -33.37 -43.74
N TYR A 40 20.04 -32.28 -44.45
CA TYR A 40 19.88 -30.95 -43.87
C TYR A 40 18.65 -30.87 -42.95
N SER A 41 17.55 -31.51 -43.34
CA SER A 41 16.35 -31.58 -42.51
C SER A 41 16.60 -32.32 -41.19
N ALA A 42 17.35 -33.42 -41.22
CA ALA A 42 17.75 -34.14 -40.02
C ALA A 42 18.72 -33.33 -39.14
N TYR A 43 19.72 -32.69 -39.75
CA TYR A 43 20.62 -31.77 -39.07
C TYR A 43 19.86 -30.63 -38.39
N LYS A 44 18.94 -29.98 -39.08
CA LYS A 44 18.14 -28.89 -38.55
C LYS A 44 17.24 -29.36 -37.40
N ALA A 45 16.59 -30.51 -37.55
CA ALA A 45 15.79 -31.10 -36.46
C ALA A 45 16.64 -31.33 -35.21
N ILE A 46 17.85 -31.90 -35.34
CA ILE A 46 18.77 -32.11 -34.22
C ILE A 46 19.24 -30.77 -33.63
N LYS A 47 19.58 -29.78 -34.47
CA LYS A 47 19.99 -28.43 -34.04
C LYS A 47 18.89 -27.70 -33.26
N ASP A 48 17.64 -27.80 -33.73
CA ASP A 48 16.48 -27.20 -33.07
C ASP A 48 16.17 -27.91 -31.73
N ARG A 49 16.40 -29.23 -31.64
CA ARG A 49 16.32 -30.00 -30.38
C ARG A 49 17.41 -29.60 -29.39
N LEU A 50 18.63 -29.36 -29.89
CA LEU A 50 19.78 -28.98 -29.07
C LEU A 50 19.54 -27.69 -28.30
N GLY A 51 18.83 -26.70 -28.85
CA GLY A 51 18.40 -25.50 -28.12
C GLY A 51 19.46 -24.94 -27.14
N ASN A 52 19.20 -25.07 -25.83
CA ASN A 52 20.06 -24.63 -24.73
C ASN A 52 20.93 -25.75 -24.09
N LEU A 53 20.99 -26.96 -24.66
CA LEU A 53 21.86 -28.03 -24.18
C LEU A 53 23.32 -27.55 -24.16
N LYS A 54 23.93 -27.63 -22.97
CA LYS A 54 25.29 -27.19 -22.72
C LYS A 54 26.31 -28.33 -22.78
N ASP A 55 26.02 -29.42 -23.49
CA ASP A 55 27.00 -30.49 -23.69
C ASP A 55 28.03 -30.05 -24.74
N PRO A 56 29.30 -29.80 -24.35
CA PRO A 56 30.32 -29.30 -25.27
C PRO A 56 30.68 -30.34 -26.35
N ALA A 57 30.56 -31.63 -26.06
CA ALA A 57 30.90 -32.69 -26.99
C ALA A 57 29.87 -32.78 -28.13
N ILE A 58 28.58 -32.64 -27.79
CA ILE A 58 27.50 -32.64 -28.79
C ILE A 58 27.55 -31.37 -29.66
N GLN A 59 27.83 -30.21 -29.06
CA GLN A 59 27.97 -28.95 -29.81
C GLN A 59 29.13 -28.99 -30.81
N GLU A 60 30.28 -29.52 -30.41
CA GLU A 60 31.45 -29.64 -31.29
C GLU A 60 31.20 -30.64 -32.42
N GLU A 61 30.53 -31.76 -32.16
CA GLU A 61 30.20 -32.75 -33.20
C GLU A 61 29.20 -32.19 -34.23
N MET A 62 28.20 -31.44 -33.77
CA MET A 62 27.27 -30.71 -34.65
C MET A 62 27.96 -29.68 -35.54
N ARG A 63 28.97 -28.97 -35.01
CA ARG A 63 29.78 -28.03 -35.77
C ARG A 63 30.56 -28.74 -36.88
N LYS A 64 31.21 -29.87 -36.56
CA LYS A 64 31.93 -30.68 -37.55
C LYS A 64 31.00 -31.21 -38.64
N ILE A 65 29.80 -31.65 -38.28
CA ILE A 65 28.81 -32.11 -39.27
C ILE A 65 28.36 -30.98 -40.19
N GLU A 66 28.13 -29.78 -39.66
CA GLU A 66 27.81 -28.61 -40.49
C GLU A 66 28.94 -28.29 -41.48
N GLU A 67 30.20 -28.34 -41.02
CA GLU A 67 31.37 -28.15 -41.87
C GLU A 67 31.49 -29.25 -42.96
N ASP A 68 31.28 -30.51 -42.61
CA ASP A 68 31.36 -31.63 -43.54
C ASP A 68 30.24 -31.60 -44.59
N MET A 69 29.04 -31.14 -44.21
CA MET A 69 27.93 -30.86 -45.13
C MET A 69 28.29 -29.73 -46.11
N LYS A 70 28.86 -28.63 -45.63
CA LYS A 70 29.31 -27.52 -46.51
C LYS A 70 30.41 -27.96 -47.46
N LYS A 71 31.38 -28.74 -46.97
CA LYS A 71 32.45 -29.33 -47.79
C LYS A 71 31.88 -30.26 -48.85
N LEU A 72 30.94 -31.15 -48.48
CA LEU A 72 30.28 -32.04 -49.43
C LEU A 72 29.63 -31.27 -50.58
N ILE A 73 28.83 -30.24 -50.27
CA ILE A 73 28.15 -29.42 -51.29
C ILE A 73 29.18 -28.68 -52.16
N THR A 74 30.23 -28.14 -51.55
CA THR A 74 31.31 -27.45 -52.26
C THR A 74 32.09 -28.38 -53.19
N ASP A 75 32.41 -29.60 -52.73
CA ASP A 75 33.15 -30.59 -53.52
C ASP A 75 32.33 -31.05 -54.72
N ILE A 76 31.02 -31.28 -54.54
CA ILE A 76 30.09 -31.55 -55.65
C ILE A 76 30.08 -30.37 -56.62
N GLY A 77 30.01 -29.14 -56.11
CA GLY A 77 29.99 -27.92 -56.93
C GLY A 77 31.26 -27.68 -57.73
N ARG A 78 32.42 -28.11 -57.22
CA ARG A 78 33.74 -27.97 -57.88
C ARG A 78 34.11 -29.17 -58.73
N ASP A 79 33.40 -30.28 -58.60
CA ASP A 79 33.61 -31.46 -59.41
C ASP A 79 33.42 -31.11 -60.89
N PRO A 80 34.41 -31.39 -61.76
CA PRO A 80 34.29 -31.22 -63.21
C PRO A 80 33.02 -31.83 -63.84
N PHE A 81 32.48 -32.92 -63.30
CA PHE A 81 31.25 -33.56 -63.76
C PHE A 81 30.02 -32.67 -63.59
N PHE A 82 29.98 -31.89 -62.52
CA PHE A 82 28.88 -30.97 -62.23
C PHE A 82 29.16 -29.56 -62.75
N SER A 83 30.41 -29.08 -62.64
CA SER A 83 30.83 -27.71 -63.01
C SER A 83 31.23 -27.52 -64.47
N LYS A 84 32.19 -28.29 -65.01
CA LYS A 84 32.70 -28.10 -66.39
C LYS A 84 31.69 -28.51 -67.45
N LEU A 85 30.85 -29.51 -67.14
CA LEU A 85 29.78 -29.93 -68.03
C LEU A 85 28.55 -29.03 -67.92
N ALA A 86 28.44 -28.10 -66.96
CA ALA A 86 27.26 -27.23 -66.76
C ALA A 86 26.86 -26.42 -68.00
N HIS A 87 27.82 -26.09 -68.85
CA HIS A 87 27.61 -25.36 -70.11
C HIS A 87 27.19 -26.26 -71.29
N LEU A 88 27.24 -27.59 -71.14
CA LEU A 88 26.79 -28.56 -72.14
C LEU A 88 25.33 -28.97 -71.87
N SER A 89 24.62 -29.35 -72.94
CA SER A 89 23.21 -29.75 -72.84
C SER A 89 23.03 -30.79 -71.74
N LEU A 90 21.91 -30.71 -71.02
CA LEU A 90 21.57 -31.67 -69.97
C LEU A 90 21.55 -33.13 -70.46
N ARG A 91 21.63 -33.43 -71.77
CA ARG A 91 21.52 -34.80 -72.32
C ARG A 91 22.79 -35.65 -72.22
N VAL A 92 23.88 -35.16 -71.63
CA VAL A 92 25.11 -35.95 -71.45
C VAL A 92 24.88 -37.04 -70.40
N GLU A 93 25.03 -38.31 -70.80
CA GLU A 93 24.98 -39.45 -69.87
C GLU A 93 26.20 -39.44 -68.95
N ILE A 94 25.95 -39.39 -67.64
CA ILE A 94 26.99 -39.44 -66.60
C ILE A 94 26.97 -40.85 -65.99
N PRO A 95 28.13 -41.50 -65.82
CA PRO A 95 28.21 -42.79 -65.15
C PRO A 95 27.71 -42.70 -63.70
N LEU A 96 26.84 -43.64 -63.29
CA LEU A 96 26.37 -43.75 -61.91
C LEU A 96 27.54 -43.86 -60.89
N SER A 97 28.69 -44.36 -61.32
CA SER A 97 29.92 -44.44 -60.51
C SER A 97 30.47 -43.07 -60.07
N ALA A 98 30.19 -41.98 -60.81
CA ALA A 98 30.64 -40.63 -60.45
C ALA A 98 29.93 -40.09 -59.19
N VAL A 99 28.77 -40.63 -58.86
CA VAL A 99 27.92 -40.18 -57.75
C VAL A 99 28.18 -40.99 -56.46
N VAL A 100 28.76 -42.18 -56.58
CA VAL A 100 29.03 -43.12 -55.47
C VAL A 100 29.85 -42.50 -54.33
N PRO A 101 30.94 -41.73 -54.58
CA PRO A 101 31.72 -41.12 -53.50
C PRO A 101 30.90 -40.12 -52.67
N TYR A 102 30.00 -39.37 -53.31
CA TYR A 102 29.12 -38.41 -52.64
C TYR A 102 28.06 -39.10 -51.80
N ARG A 103 27.42 -40.16 -52.33
CA ARG A 103 26.47 -40.98 -51.57
C ARG A 103 27.10 -41.62 -50.34
N SER A 104 28.34 -42.11 -50.46
CA SER A 104 29.09 -42.65 -49.32
C SER A 104 29.34 -41.61 -48.23
N ARG A 105 29.66 -40.37 -48.60
CA ARG A 105 29.84 -39.26 -47.65
C ARG A 105 28.52 -38.84 -47.01
N ILE A 106 27.43 -38.77 -47.79
CA ILE A 106 26.08 -38.50 -47.28
C ILE A 106 25.69 -39.55 -46.24
N ALA A 107 25.90 -40.83 -46.54
CA ALA A 107 25.61 -41.93 -45.61
C ALA A 107 26.42 -41.81 -44.31
N GLY A 108 27.72 -41.49 -44.41
CA GLY A 108 28.58 -41.30 -43.22
C GLY A 108 28.16 -40.09 -42.37
N ILE A 109 27.76 -38.97 -42.98
CA ILE A 109 27.21 -37.82 -42.24
C ILE A 109 25.86 -38.21 -41.60
N ARG A 110 25.04 -38.98 -42.32
CA ARG A 110 23.74 -39.42 -41.82
C ARG A 110 23.87 -40.32 -40.59
N GLU A 111 24.80 -41.28 -40.62
CA GLU A 111 25.07 -42.16 -39.48
C GLU A 111 25.51 -41.38 -38.23
N ARG A 112 26.35 -40.33 -38.42
CA ARG A 112 26.73 -39.43 -37.32
C ARG A 112 25.54 -38.63 -36.79
N LEU A 113 24.67 -38.12 -37.66
CA LEU A 113 23.41 -37.47 -37.26
C LEU A 113 22.51 -38.42 -36.46
N ASP A 114 22.35 -39.67 -36.91
CA ASP A 114 21.52 -40.66 -36.23
C ASP A 114 22.13 -41.07 -34.86
N SER A 115 23.45 -41.21 -34.78
CA SER A 115 24.19 -41.46 -33.53
C SER A 115 24.05 -40.32 -32.51
N MET A 116 24.14 -39.07 -32.97
CA MET A 116 23.89 -37.90 -32.12
C MET A 116 22.43 -37.85 -31.66
N ASN A 117 21.49 -38.13 -32.55
CA ASN A 117 20.06 -38.14 -32.21
C ASN A 117 19.75 -39.19 -31.14
N TYR A 118 20.40 -40.36 -31.21
CA TYR A 118 20.33 -41.38 -30.17
C TYR A 118 20.93 -40.87 -28.84
N THR A 119 22.14 -40.29 -28.89
CA THR A 119 22.83 -39.76 -27.71
C THR A 119 21.99 -38.68 -27.01
N LEU A 120 21.44 -37.72 -27.77
CA LEU A 120 20.53 -36.69 -27.27
C LEU A 120 19.28 -37.27 -26.60
N SER A 121 18.68 -38.29 -27.21
CA SER A 121 17.50 -38.95 -26.64
C SER A 121 17.79 -39.67 -25.31
N THR A 122 19.06 -40.00 -25.03
CA THR A 122 19.49 -40.55 -23.73
C THR A 122 19.96 -39.49 -22.72
N ALA A 123 20.47 -38.34 -23.19
CA ALA A 123 20.97 -37.27 -22.35
C ALA A 123 19.86 -36.32 -21.87
N GLU A 124 18.88 -36.00 -22.73
CA GLU A 124 17.77 -35.09 -22.43
C GLU A 124 17.00 -35.50 -21.15
N PRO A 125 16.58 -36.77 -20.96
CA PRO A 125 15.91 -37.16 -19.72
C PRO A 125 16.80 -36.97 -18.47
N LYS A 126 18.11 -37.25 -18.57
CA LYS A 126 19.03 -37.16 -17.41
C LYS A 126 19.19 -35.72 -16.92
N GLU A 127 19.33 -34.76 -17.84
CA GLU A 127 19.40 -33.34 -17.47
C GLU A 127 18.09 -32.86 -16.85
N ILE A 128 16.94 -33.22 -17.46
CA ILE A 128 15.61 -32.88 -16.94
C ILE A 128 15.41 -33.47 -15.53
N TYR A 129 15.81 -34.72 -15.30
CA TYR A 129 15.77 -35.34 -13.97
C TYR A 129 16.73 -34.66 -12.98
N GLY A 130 17.88 -34.17 -13.45
CA GLY A 130 18.81 -33.38 -12.64
C GLY A 130 18.16 -32.09 -12.12
N GLU A 131 17.56 -31.30 -13.00
CA GLU A 131 16.84 -30.07 -12.62
C GLU A 131 15.69 -30.35 -11.66
N ILE A 132 14.89 -31.39 -11.92
CA ILE A 132 13.81 -31.81 -11.02
C ILE A 132 14.37 -32.22 -9.64
N SER A 133 15.49 -32.93 -9.60
CA SER A 133 16.11 -33.39 -8.34
C SER A 133 16.67 -32.23 -7.51
N GLU A 134 17.19 -31.18 -8.14
CA GLU A 134 17.59 -29.96 -7.43
C GLU A 134 16.41 -29.30 -6.71
N VAL A 135 15.29 -29.12 -7.42
CA VAL A 135 14.07 -28.53 -6.83
C VAL A 135 13.48 -29.45 -5.76
N GLU A 136 13.54 -30.76 -5.94
CA GLU A 136 13.09 -31.71 -4.93
C GLU A 136 13.90 -31.57 -3.63
N LYS A 137 15.22 -31.46 -3.70
CA LYS A 137 16.06 -31.21 -2.51
C LYS A 137 15.71 -29.89 -1.83
N GLU A 138 15.38 -28.86 -2.61
CA GLU A 138 14.92 -27.58 -2.09
C GLU A 138 13.57 -27.68 -1.35
N ILE A 139 12.65 -28.53 -1.84
CA ILE A 139 11.38 -28.85 -1.18
C ILE A 139 11.63 -29.64 0.10
N GLU A 140 12.42 -30.72 0.03
CA GLU A 140 12.76 -31.56 1.19
C GLU A 140 13.43 -30.75 2.31
N LYS A 141 14.31 -29.81 1.94
CA LYS A 141 14.92 -28.89 2.90
C LYS A 141 13.86 -28.08 3.67
N ARG A 142 12.84 -27.56 3.00
CA ARG A 142 11.76 -26.77 3.62
C ARG A 142 10.79 -27.64 4.41
N GLU A 143 10.52 -28.84 3.93
CA GLU A 143 9.77 -29.87 4.68
C GLU A 143 10.48 -30.19 6.01
N SER A 144 11.81 -30.32 5.99
CA SER A 144 12.62 -30.55 7.22
C SER A 144 12.61 -29.35 8.19
N GLN A 145 12.32 -28.15 7.68
CA GLN A 145 12.14 -26.93 8.49
C GLN A 145 10.71 -26.81 9.04
N GLY A 146 9.85 -27.80 8.78
CA GLY A 146 8.46 -27.84 9.27
C GLY A 146 7.46 -27.08 8.40
N MET A 147 7.85 -26.69 7.17
CA MET A 147 6.92 -26.09 6.21
C MET A 147 6.09 -27.19 5.52
N ASP A 148 4.77 -26.97 5.39
CA ASP A 148 3.95 -27.83 4.53
C ASP A 148 4.19 -27.44 3.06
N VAL A 149 4.77 -28.37 2.30
CA VAL A 149 5.11 -28.24 0.89
C VAL A 149 4.51 -29.38 0.05
N SER A 150 3.49 -30.06 0.59
CA SER A 150 2.84 -31.23 -0.02
C SER A 150 2.36 -30.96 -1.45
N PHE A 151 1.72 -29.82 -1.69
CA PHE A 151 1.22 -29.44 -3.03
C PHE A 151 2.34 -29.26 -4.08
N LEU A 152 3.53 -28.81 -3.66
CA LEU A 152 4.69 -28.68 -4.55
C LEU A 152 5.34 -30.05 -4.80
N LYS A 153 5.38 -30.91 -3.78
CA LYS A 153 5.88 -32.29 -3.87
C LYS A 153 5.07 -33.12 -4.87
N ASP A 154 3.75 -33.00 -4.83
CA ASP A 154 2.85 -33.64 -5.82
C ASP A 154 3.08 -33.12 -7.24
N ARG A 155 3.44 -31.85 -7.39
CA ARG A 155 3.75 -31.25 -8.70
C ARG A 155 5.09 -31.76 -9.23
N ILE A 156 6.13 -31.86 -8.39
CA ILE A 156 7.41 -32.48 -8.74
C ILE A 156 7.24 -33.96 -9.14
N ASN A 157 6.45 -34.73 -8.40
CA ASN A 157 6.19 -36.14 -8.73
C ASN A 157 5.53 -36.30 -10.10
N ARG A 158 4.61 -35.40 -10.46
CA ARG A 158 4.02 -35.35 -11.82
C ARG A 158 5.06 -35.02 -12.89
N LEU A 159 5.97 -34.07 -12.63
CA LEU A 159 7.05 -33.74 -13.55
C LEU A 159 8.00 -34.92 -13.79
N LYS A 160 8.34 -35.69 -12.75
CA LYS A 160 9.15 -36.92 -12.88
C LYS A 160 8.53 -37.94 -13.84
N GLY A 161 7.20 -38.10 -13.81
CA GLY A 161 6.47 -38.98 -14.72
C GLY A 161 6.44 -38.48 -16.17
N ILE A 162 6.48 -37.16 -16.37
CA ILE A 162 6.49 -36.52 -17.69
C ILE A 162 7.91 -36.50 -18.30
N ALA A 163 8.94 -36.29 -17.48
CA ALA A 163 10.34 -36.22 -17.87
C ALA A 163 10.86 -37.46 -18.62
N GLY A 164 10.32 -38.64 -18.29
CA GLY A 164 10.69 -39.91 -18.93
C GLY A 164 10.35 -40.00 -20.43
N ARG A 165 9.55 -39.07 -20.98
CA ARG A 165 9.19 -39.05 -22.41
C ARG A 165 10.27 -38.46 -23.33
N GLY A 166 11.23 -37.70 -22.78
CA GLY A 166 12.42 -37.25 -23.51
C GLY A 166 12.16 -36.46 -24.81
N THR A 167 11.09 -35.68 -24.89
CA THR A 167 10.80 -34.84 -26.07
C THR A 167 11.23 -33.39 -25.86
N PRO A 168 11.50 -32.62 -26.93
CA PRO A 168 11.82 -31.18 -26.82
C PRO A 168 10.69 -30.36 -26.18
N TYR A 169 9.44 -30.76 -26.42
CA TYR A 169 8.26 -30.15 -25.79
C TYR A 169 8.24 -30.44 -24.28
N THR A 170 8.55 -31.69 -23.90
CA THR A 170 8.70 -32.11 -22.51
C THR A 170 9.74 -31.27 -21.79
N ARG A 171 10.90 -31.02 -22.41
CA ARG A 171 11.97 -30.20 -21.82
C ARG A 171 11.48 -28.79 -21.51
N ARG A 172 10.94 -28.07 -22.50
CA ARG A 172 10.44 -26.70 -22.31
C ARG A 172 9.35 -26.61 -21.25
N TYR A 173 8.44 -27.59 -21.23
CA TYR A 173 7.40 -27.67 -20.23
C TYR A 173 7.98 -27.85 -18.81
N VAL A 174 8.93 -28.79 -18.65
CA VAL A 174 9.57 -29.03 -17.35
C VAL A 174 10.38 -27.81 -16.90
N GLU A 175 11.18 -27.19 -17.78
CA GLU A 175 11.95 -25.99 -17.45
C GLU A 175 11.04 -24.85 -16.95
N ALA A 176 9.89 -24.63 -17.61
CA ALA A 176 8.92 -23.61 -17.19
C ALA A 176 8.25 -23.94 -15.85
N GLU A 177 7.89 -25.21 -15.63
CA GLU A 177 7.28 -25.66 -14.38
C GLU A 177 8.27 -25.67 -13.22
N VAL A 178 9.52 -26.09 -13.44
CA VAL A 178 10.62 -26.01 -12.46
C VAL A 178 10.83 -24.56 -12.02
N LYS A 179 10.87 -23.63 -12.97
CA LYS A 179 10.96 -22.20 -12.67
C LYS A 179 9.75 -21.73 -11.84
N SER A 180 8.53 -22.10 -12.24
CA SER A 180 7.32 -21.74 -11.49
C SER A 180 7.34 -22.28 -10.04
N ILE A 181 7.82 -23.51 -9.84
CA ILE A 181 7.96 -24.10 -8.50
C ILE A 181 9.00 -23.33 -7.68
N ARG A 182 10.17 -23.00 -8.25
CA ARG A 182 11.18 -22.17 -7.56
C ARG A 182 10.63 -20.81 -7.15
N ASP A 183 9.92 -20.12 -8.04
CA ASP A 183 9.30 -18.83 -7.73
C ASP A 183 8.29 -18.95 -6.57
N LYS A 184 7.53 -20.06 -6.51
CA LYS A 184 6.60 -20.36 -5.41
C LYS A 184 7.31 -20.67 -4.09
N LEU A 185 8.45 -21.36 -4.13
CA LEU A 185 9.27 -21.62 -2.94
C LEU A 185 9.82 -20.33 -2.36
N VAL A 186 10.30 -19.40 -3.19
CA VAL A 186 10.74 -18.07 -2.74
C VAL A 186 9.59 -17.31 -2.09
N LYS A 187 8.42 -17.29 -2.73
CA LYS A 187 7.22 -16.65 -2.16
C LYS A 187 6.81 -17.26 -0.81
N LEU A 188 6.93 -18.58 -0.67
CA LEU A 188 6.65 -19.27 0.59
C LEU A 188 7.62 -18.83 1.69
N ASP A 189 8.92 -18.76 1.39
CA ASP A 189 9.94 -18.29 2.32
C ASP A 189 9.65 -16.86 2.82
N ASP A 190 9.29 -15.96 1.89
CA ASP A 190 8.91 -14.58 2.21
C ASP A 190 7.68 -14.51 3.13
N ILE A 191 6.67 -15.33 2.86
CA ILE A 191 5.46 -15.41 3.67
C ILE A 191 5.77 -15.93 5.08
N VAL A 192 6.58 -16.99 5.20
CA VAL A 192 6.97 -17.54 6.51
C VAL A 192 7.74 -16.50 7.31
N ALA A 193 8.74 -15.83 6.72
CA ALA A 193 9.52 -14.79 7.38
C ALA A 193 8.65 -13.61 7.85
N ARG A 194 7.71 -13.14 7.00
CA ARG A 194 6.75 -12.08 7.38
C ARG A 194 5.83 -12.51 8.52
N ARG A 195 5.32 -13.74 8.47
CA ARG A 195 4.47 -14.31 9.52
C ARG A 195 5.21 -14.38 10.85
N GLU A 196 6.44 -14.89 10.88
CA GLU A 196 7.26 -14.96 12.10
C GLU A 196 7.53 -13.57 12.69
N ARG A 197 7.88 -12.60 11.83
CA ARG A 197 8.04 -11.20 12.25
C ARG A 197 6.77 -10.66 12.90
N LEU A 198 5.62 -10.85 12.27
CA LEU A 198 4.34 -10.39 12.80
C LEU A 198 3.97 -11.07 14.12
N ILE A 199 4.22 -12.39 14.24
CA ILE A 199 4.02 -13.13 15.50
C ILE A 199 4.87 -12.53 16.62
N SER A 200 6.12 -12.15 16.35
CA SER A 200 6.99 -11.53 17.36
C SER A 200 6.48 -10.17 17.85
N LEU A 201 5.65 -9.48 17.06
CA LEU A 201 5.07 -8.18 17.39
C LEU A 201 3.73 -8.29 18.13
N LEU A 202 3.06 -9.45 18.09
CA LEU A 202 1.75 -9.66 18.74
C LEU A 202 1.71 -9.21 20.21
N PRO A 203 2.73 -9.46 21.06
CA PRO A 203 2.69 -9.00 22.46
C PRO A 203 2.53 -7.48 22.59
N LYS A 204 3.31 -6.70 21.81
CA LYS A 204 3.22 -5.23 21.81
C LYS A 204 1.88 -4.76 21.27
N VAL A 205 1.40 -5.38 20.20
CA VAL A 205 0.10 -5.03 19.59
C VAL A 205 -1.05 -5.30 20.57
N LYS A 206 -1.00 -6.40 21.32
CA LYS A 206 -1.99 -6.74 22.35
C LYS A 206 -2.11 -5.66 23.43
N GLU A 207 -0.98 -5.14 23.91
CA GLU A 207 -0.94 -4.07 24.90
C GLU A 207 -1.60 -2.79 24.36
N ILE A 208 -1.28 -2.41 23.12
CA ILE A 208 -1.88 -1.25 22.45
C ILE A 208 -3.39 -1.43 22.30
N CYS A 209 -3.86 -2.59 21.83
CA CYS A 209 -5.30 -2.85 21.70
C CYS A 209 -6.03 -2.76 23.04
N SER A 210 -5.45 -3.31 24.11
CA SER A 210 -6.02 -3.23 25.46
C SER A 210 -6.08 -1.78 25.97
N TYR A 211 -5.08 -0.98 25.64
CA TYR A 211 -5.06 0.45 25.93
C TYR A 211 -6.13 1.22 25.14
N LEU A 212 -6.27 0.96 23.84
CA LEU A 212 -7.29 1.56 22.97
C LEU A 212 -8.71 1.24 23.45
N ASP A 213 -8.93 0.00 23.89
CA ASP A 213 -10.18 -0.45 24.52
C ASP A 213 -10.47 0.35 25.80
N SER A 214 -9.47 0.53 26.67
CA SER A 214 -9.61 1.30 27.90
C SER A 214 -9.98 2.77 27.65
N ILE A 215 -9.38 3.44 26.67
CA ILE A 215 -9.66 4.87 26.39
C ILE A 215 -10.94 5.07 25.58
N SER A 216 -11.40 4.06 24.85
CA SER A 216 -12.64 4.12 24.06
C SER A 216 -13.87 3.64 24.85
N GLY A 217 -13.67 2.89 25.94
CA GLY A 217 -14.75 2.25 26.69
C GLY A 217 -15.38 1.08 25.93
N THR A 218 -14.60 0.38 25.09
CA THR A 218 -15.06 -0.78 24.30
C THR A 218 -14.07 -1.93 24.41
N ASP A 219 -14.40 -3.11 23.88
CA ASP A 219 -13.55 -4.30 23.76
C ASP A 219 -13.23 -4.63 22.29
N ALA A 220 -13.53 -3.70 21.37
CA ALA A 220 -13.52 -3.93 19.94
C ALA A 220 -12.11 -4.18 19.38
N PHE A 221 -11.08 -3.49 19.91
CA PHE A 221 -9.70 -3.64 19.44
C PHE A 221 -9.09 -4.95 19.91
N SER A 222 -9.39 -5.42 21.13
CA SER A 222 -8.97 -6.74 21.61
C SER A 222 -9.63 -7.87 20.84
N LEU A 223 -10.90 -7.73 20.46
CA LEU A 223 -11.59 -8.71 19.59
C LEU A 223 -10.96 -8.77 18.20
N LEU A 224 -10.69 -7.60 17.60
CA LEU A 224 -9.95 -7.54 16.33
C LEU A 224 -8.58 -8.20 16.47
N PHE A 225 -7.82 -7.89 17.53
CA PHE A 225 -6.52 -8.52 17.81
C PHE A 225 -6.63 -10.05 17.89
N ASN A 226 -7.60 -10.58 18.64
CA ASN A 226 -7.79 -12.02 18.77
C ASN A 226 -8.12 -12.68 17.43
N SER A 227 -9.00 -12.06 16.63
CA SER A 227 -9.34 -12.53 15.28
C SER A 227 -8.11 -12.56 14.37
N MET A 228 -7.33 -11.47 14.34
CA MET A 228 -6.11 -11.37 13.54
C MET A 228 -5.03 -12.34 14.00
N SER A 229 -4.78 -12.42 15.31
CA SER A 229 -3.80 -13.31 15.92
C SER A 229 -4.13 -14.77 15.63
N ASN A 230 -5.40 -15.16 15.78
CA ASN A 230 -5.82 -16.53 15.48
C ASN A 230 -5.60 -16.85 13.99
N ARG A 231 -6.01 -15.95 13.08
CA ARG A 231 -5.78 -16.14 11.64
C ARG A 231 -4.31 -16.23 11.27
N LEU A 232 -3.45 -15.40 11.88
CA LEU A 232 -2.01 -15.40 11.65
C LEU A 232 -1.35 -16.68 12.18
N ILE A 233 -1.75 -17.14 13.36
CA ILE A 233 -1.23 -18.37 13.99
C ILE A 233 -1.74 -19.61 13.23
N SER A 234 -2.98 -19.61 12.76
CA SER A 234 -3.57 -20.73 12.02
C SER A 234 -3.25 -20.71 10.52
N LEU A 235 -2.51 -19.71 10.02
CA LEU A 235 -2.16 -19.61 8.60
C LEU A 235 -1.34 -20.84 8.19
N ALA A 236 -1.95 -21.67 7.35
CA ALA A 236 -1.34 -22.82 6.70
C ALA A 236 -1.46 -22.63 5.18
N ILE A 237 -0.43 -23.07 4.44
CA ILE A 237 -0.36 -22.92 2.99
C ILE A 237 -0.23 -24.31 2.40
N ASN A 238 -1.37 -24.90 2.05
CA ASN A 238 -1.49 -26.26 1.56
C ASN A 238 -1.81 -26.28 0.06
N SER A 239 -2.03 -25.11 -0.55
CA SER A 239 -2.36 -24.96 -1.96
C SER A 239 -1.79 -23.67 -2.56
N GLU A 240 -1.80 -23.59 -3.90
CA GLU A 240 -1.38 -22.40 -4.63
C GLU A 240 -2.35 -21.22 -4.46
N GLU A 241 -3.65 -21.50 -4.31
CA GLU A 241 -4.65 -20.47 -4.02
C GLU A 241 -4.40 -19.85 -2.64
N GLU A 242 -4.14 -20.69 -1.63
CA GLU A 242 -3.81 -20.25 -0.28
C GLU A 242 -2.49 -19.47 -0.22
N LEU A 243 -1.47 -19.86 -1.01
CA LEU A 243 -0.22 -19.12 -1.13
C LEU A 243 -0.46 -17.68 -1.63
N ASN A 244 -1.41 -17.52 -2.55
CA ASN A 244 -1.76 -16.22 -3.10
C ASN A 244 -2.65 -15.39 -2.15
N SER A 245 -3.61 -16.01 -1.46
CA SER A 245 -4.45 -15.32 -0.49
C SER A 245 -3.67 -14.92 0.77
N ALA A 246 -2.73 -15.76 1.21
CA ALA A 246 -1.89 -15.50 2.38
C ALA A 246 -1.07 -14.21 2.27
N ASP A 247 -0.57 -13.91 1.07
CA ASP A 247 0.20 -12.69 0.82
C ASP A 247 -0.65 -11.41 0.99
N GLY A 248 -1.90 -11.45 0.52
CA GLY A 248 -2.88 -10.37 0.73
C GLY A 248 -3.26 -10.21 2.20
N ASP A 249 -3.54 -11.32 2.88
CA ASP A 249 -3.86 -11.33 4.31
C ASP A 249 -2.70 -10.78 5.17
N LEU A 250 -1.46 -11.20 4.90
CA LEU A 250 -0.27 -10.70 5.59
C LEU A 250 -0.02 -9.21 5.34
N SER A 251 -0.34 -8.72 4.15
CA SER A 251 -0.24 -7.29 3.83
C SER A 251 -1.26 -6.46 4.61
N ASN A 252 -2.46 -6.98 4.81
CA ASN A 252 -3.46 -6.36 5.69
C ASN A 252 -3.00 -6.38 7.15
N PHE A 253 -2.47 -7.50 7.64
CA PHE A 253 -1.92 -7.59 9.00
C PHE A 253 -0.75 -6.64 9.23
N ASP A 254 0.16 -6.50 8.24
CA ASP A 254 1.26 -5.55 8.29
C ASP A 254 0.76 -4.11 8.39
N SER A 255 -0.21 -3.73 7.56
CA SER A 255 -0.81 -2.39 7.61
C SER A 255 -1.38 -2.09 9.00
N LEU A 256 -2.19 -3.00 9.56
CA LEU A 256 -2.82 -2.81 10.87
C LEU A 256 -1.78 -2.79 12.00
N THR A 257 -0.81 -3.69 11.95
CA THR A 257 0.28 -3.75 12.94
C THR A 257 1.10 -2.46 12.94
N ASN A 258 1.42 -1.91 11.77
CA ASN A 258 2.17 -0.66 11.66
C ASN A 258 1.40 0.54 12.23
N VAL A 259 0.08 0.62 12.00
CA VAL A 259 -0.76 1.67 12.58
C VAL A 259 -0.77 1.55 14.11
N LEU A 260 -0.97 0.34 14.63
CA LEU A 260 -0.98 0.10 16.07
C LEU A 260 0.37 0.44 16.71
N LEU A 261 1.48 0.05 16.09
CA LEU A 261 2.83 0.36 16.58
C LEU A 261 3.14 1.87 16.57
N GLN A 262 2.57 2.66 15.66
CA GLN A 262 2.69 4.12 15.70
C GLN A 262 1.97 4.73 16.92
N ILE A 263 0.96 4.06 17.48
CA ILE A 263 0.25 4.49 18.70
C ILE A 263 1.06 4.14 19.96
N TYR A 264 2.01 3.21 19.86
CA TYR A 264 2.80 2.71 21.00
C TYR A 264 3.42 3.82 21.89
N PRO A 265 4.01 4.91 21.36
CA PRO A 265 4.58 5.97 22.20
C PRO A 265 3.56 6.67 23.11
N LEU A 266 2.30 6.75 22.70
CA LEU A 266 1.22 7.30 23.54
C LEU A 266 0.90 6.35 24.70
N PHE A 267 0.81 5.05 24.39
CA PHE A 267 0.60 4.00 25.39
C PHE A 267 1.72 3.99 26.45
N GLU A 268 2.98 3.97 26.01
CA GLU A 268 4.16 3.91 26.90
C GLU A 268 4.18 5.10 27.89
N ARG A 269 3.71 6.27 27.43
CA ARG A 269 3.65 7.49 28.24
C ARG A 269 2.30 7.72 28.92
N LYS A 270 1.36 6.76 28.82
CA LYS A 270 0.00 6.82 29.37
C LYS A 270 -0.77 8.09 28.96
N LEU A 271 -0.54 8.55 27.74
CA LEU A 271 -1.28 9.67 27.15
C LEU A 271 -2.54 9.14 26.48
N ASN A 272 -3.58 9.94 26.30
CA ASN A 272 -4.81 9.51 25.62
C ASN A 272 -4.76 9.85 24.12
N LEU A 273 -5.00 8.87 23.24
CA LEU A 273 -5.03 9.06 21.79
C LEU A 273 -6.13 10.03 21.34
N PHE A 274 -7.31 9.96 21.95
CA PHE A 274 -8.42 10.83 21.57
C PHE A 274 -8.14 12.29 21.92
N GLU A 275 -7.49 12.54 23.06
CA GLU A 275 -6.98 13.89 23.40
C GLU A 275 -5.99 14.39 22.35
N TYR A 276 -5.07 13.53 21.89
CA TYR A 276 -4.12 13.91 20.84
C TYR A 276 -4.84 14.34 19.56
N LEU A 277 -5.82 13.55 19.10
CA LEU A 277 -6.55 13.83 17.86
C LEU A 277 -7.33 15.14 17.96
N ASP A 278 -7.95 15.41 19.11
CA ASP A 278 -8.72 16.64 19.37
C ASP A 278 -7.84 17.91 19.42
N MET A 279 -6.51 17.77 19.41
CA MET A 279 -5.57 18.90 19.48
C MET A 279 -4.90 19.24 18.16
N ILE A 280 -5.03 18.38 17.16
CA ILE A 280 -4.49 18.66 15.84
C ILE A 280 -5.48 19.55 15.10
N GLU A 281 -4.99 20.72 14.69
CA GLU A 281 -5.73 21.64 13.83
C GLU A 281 -6.14 20.94 12.53
N GLY A 282 -7.43 20.97 12.19
CA GLY A 282 -8.00 20.27 11.04
C GLY A 282 -8.52 18.85 11.34
N TYR A 283 -8.41 18.35 12.58
CA TYR A 283 -8.96 17.05 13.01
C TYR A 283 -10.20 17.21 13.92
N GLU A 284 -10.88 18.35 13.85
CA GLU A 284 -12.05 18.65 14.68
C GLU A 284 -13.14 17.58 14.50
N GLY A 285 -13.63 17.01 15.61
CA GLY A 285 -14.67 15.99 15.61
C GLY A 285 -14.21 14.59 15.17
N LEU A 286 -12.93 14.38 14.85
CA LEU A 286 -12.41 13.06 14.45
C LEU A 286 -12.49 12.05 15.61
N SER A 287 -12.20 12.48 16.84
CA SER A 287 -12.35 11.68 18.05
C SER A 287 -13.79 11.19 18.23
N ASP A 288 -14.76 12.08 18.07
CA ASP A 288 -16.19 11.76 18.17
C ASP A 288 -16.66 10.86 17.03
N ALA A 289 -16.18 11.09 15.81
CA ALA A 289 -16.45 10.23 14.67
C ALA A 289 -15.95 8.79 14.90
N ILE A 290 -14.71 8.64 15.40
CA ILE A 290 -14.15 7.32 15.73
C ILE A 290 -14.94 6.66 16.86
N LYS A 291 -15.24 7.39 17.94
CA LYS A 291 -16.07 6.86 19.03
C LYS A 291 -17.48 6.48 18.56
N GLY A 292 -18.08 7.25 17.65
CA GLY A 292 -19.36 6.95 17.01
C GLY A 292 -19.32 5.63 16.23
N ILE A 293 -18.24 5.39 15.46
CA ILE A 293 -18.03 4.12 14.75
C ILE A 293 -17.92 2.96 15.73
N LEU A 294 -17.15 3.12 16.82
CA LEU A 294 -16.96 2.07 17.82
C LEU A 294 -18.27 1.72 18.56
N LYS A 295 -19.14 2.71 18.77
CA LYS A 295 -20.45 2.54 19.43
C LYS A 295 -21.57 2.05 18.51
N ASN A 296 -21.38 2.06 17.18
CA ASN A 296 -22.43 1.67 16.23
C ASN A 296 -22.80 0.19 16.35
N GLU A 297 -23.91 -0.11 17.02
CA GLU A 297 -24.33 -1.48 17.34
C GLU A 297 -24.66 -2.36 16.12
N ASP A 298 -24.95 -1.76 14.97
CA ASP A 298 -25.34 -2.47 13.74
C ASP A 298 -24.18 -3.21 13.04
N LEU A 299 -22.93 -2.92 13.43
CA LEU A 299 -21.74 -3.52 12.81
C LEU A 299 -21.06 -4.52 13.76
N PRO A 300 -20.39 -5.58 13.25
CA PRO A 300 -19.52 -6.41 14.08
C PRO A 300 -18.39 -5.59 14.72
N LYS A 301 -18.03 -5.90 15.98
CA LYS A 301 -17.05 -5.12 16.76
C LYS A 301 -15.69 -5.06 16.08
N GLU A 302 -15.24 -6.16 15.49
CA GLU A 302 -13.97 -6.24 14.75
C GLU A 302 -13.96 -5.30 13.55
N LEU A 303 -15.09 -5.18 12.84
CA LEU A 303 -15.23 -4.29 11.70
C LEU A 303 -15.26 -2.82 12.14
N ARG A 304 -15.85 -2.51 13.29
CA ARG A 304 -15.80 -1.16 13.89
C ARG A 304 -14.36 -0.76 14.19
N ALA A 305 -13.60 -1.65 14.84
CA ALA A 305 -12.18 -1.43 15.16
C ALA A 305 -11.33 -1.27 13.89
N ALA A 306 -11.55 -2.12 12.88
CA ALA A 306 -10.82 -2.03 11.61
C ALA A 306 -11.08 -0.69 10.89
N ARG A 307 -12.33 -0.22 10.86
CA ARG A 307 -12.68 1.10 10.30
C ARG A 307 -12.05 2.24 11.08
N ALA A 308 -12.04 2.16 12.41
CA ALA A 308 -11.37 3.14 13.26
C ALA A 308 -9.87 3.22 12.96
N LEU A 309 -9.19 2.07 12.85
CA LEU A 309 -7.76 2.01 12.51
C LEU A 309 -7.47 2.54 11.10
N GLU A 310 -8.36 2.32 10.13
CA GLU A 310 -8.17 2.85 8.77
C GLU A 310 -8.24 4.38 8.75
N ILE A 311 -9.14 5.00 9.55
CA ILE A 311 -9.17 6.46 9.71
C ILE A 311 -7.88 6.95 10.38
N LEU A 312 -7.37 6.21 11.38
CA LEU A 312 -6.16 6.59 12.11
C LEU A 312 -4.90 6.50 11.25
N LYS A 313 -4.84 5.56 10.30
CA LYS A 313 -3.66 5.24 9.49
C LYS A 313 -2.93 6.44 8.91
N ASP A 314 -3.68 7.41 8.36
CA ASP A 314 -3.09 8.62 7.76
C ASP A 314 -2.94 9.78 8.75
N LYS A 315 -3.53 9.66 9.94
CA LYS A 315 -3.72 10.76 10.89
C LYS A 315 -2.73 10.73 12.06
N ILE A 316 -2.15 9.56 12.37
CA ILE A 316 -1.29 9.36 13.55
C ILE A 316 0.22 9.58 13.32
N ARG A 317 0.62 10.05 12.14
CA ARG A 317 2.04 10.20 11.75
C ARG A 317 2.86 11.19 12.62
N GLY A 318 2.20 12.05 13.39
CA GLY A 318 2.85 13.07 14.24
C GLY A 318 2.84 12.77 15.74
N ILE A 319 2.62 11.51 16.13
CA ILE A 319 2.50 11.13 17.55
C ILE A 319 3.76 11.49 18.34
N ASP A 320 4.95 11.24 17.80
CA ASP A 320 6.20 11.55 18.50
C ASP A 320 6.38 13.05 18.74
N GLU A 321 6.04 13.87 17.75
CA GLU A 321 6.06 15.33 17.87
C GLU A 321 5.09 15.80 18.97
N PHE A 322 3.88 15.26 19.00
CA PHE A 322 2.92 15.55 20.05
C PHE A 322 3.40 15.12 21.43
N VAL A 323 3.97 13.94 21.50
CA VAL A 323 4.49 13.33 22.72
C VAL A 323 5.59 14.21 23.34
N GLU A 324 6.45 14.84 22.53
CA GLU A 324 7.41 15.84 22.99
C GLU A 324 6.74 17.19 23.29
N ALA A 325 5.83 17.64 22.44
CA ALA A 325 5.15 18.92 22.62
C ALA A 325 4.26 18.94 23.90
N ARG A 326 3.71 17.78 24.32
CA ARG A 326 2.97 17.64 25.58
C ARG A 326 3.89 17.73 26.81
N LYS A 327 5.15 17.29 26.71
CA LYS A 327 6.15 17.54 27.77
C LYS A 327 6.44 19.04 27.90
N GLU A 328 6.63 19.72 26.77
CA GLU A 328 6.81 21.18 26.76
C GLU A 328 5.60 21.90 27.34
N LEU A 329 4.38 21.47 26.97
CA LEU A 329 3.17 22.02 27.56
C LEU A 329 3.14 21.83 29.08
N LYS A 330 3.46 20.65 29.62
CA LYS A 330 3.51 20.46 31.08
C LYS A 330 4.52 21.41 31.75
N ARG A 331 5.65 21.69 31.08
CA ARG A 331 6.67 22.63 31.56
C ARG A 331 6.16 24.08 31.53
N LEU A 332 5.40 24.47 30.51
CA LEU A 332 4.92 25.83 30.30
C LEU A 332 3.56 26.12 30.96
N TYR A 333 2.80 25.07 31.28
CA TYR A 333 1.45 25.15 31.87
C TYR A 333 1.39 26.05 33.11
N PRO A 334 2.32 25.99 34.09
CA PRO A 334 2.26 26.89 35.25
C PRO A 334 2.28 28.38 34.88
N PHE A 335 3.07 28.75 33.86
CA PHE A 335 3.17 30.13 33.39
C PHE A 335 1.90 30.58 32.67
N TRP A 336 1.37 29.72 31.82
CA TRP A 336 0.12 29.99 31.10
C TRP A 336 -1.10 30.00 32.01
N LYS A 337 -1.14 29.13 33.02
CA LYS A 337 -2.14 29.15 34.09
C LYS A 337 -2.14 30.50 34.80
N SER A 338 -0.97 30.99 35.24
CA SER A 338 -0.86 32.33 35.85
C SER A 338 -1.38 33.41 34.91
N TYR A 339 -0.95 33.39 33.66
CA TYR A 339 -1.39 34.35 32.65
C TYR A 339 -2.92 34.34 32.46
N ILE A 340 -3.55 33.17 32.34
CA ILE A 340 -5.02 33.06 32.21
C ILE A 340 -5.71 33.59 33.47
N MET A 341 -5.20 33.27 34.66
CA MET A 341 -5.78 33.76 35.92
C MET A 341 -5.66 35.28 36.04
N ASP A 342 -4.58 35.88 35.57
CA ASP A 342 -4.41 37.34 35.52
C ASP A 342 -5.37 37.98 34.50
N GLU A 343 -5.51 37.38 33.31
CA GLU A 343 -6.49 37.83 32.31
C GLU A 343 -7.92 37.74 32.83
N LEU A 344 -8.27 36.66 33.53
CA LEU A 344 -9.58 36.50 34.19
C LEU A 344 -9.80 37.59 35.24
N ARG A 345 -8.78 37.95 36.04
CA ARG A 345 -8.90 39.05 37.01
C ARG A 345 -9.07 40.41 36.34
N ASN A 346 -8.33 40.66 35.27
CA ASN A 346 -8.31 41.96 34.59
C ASN A 346 -9.55 42.21 33.71
N LYS A 347 -10.12 41.15 33.11
CA LYS A 347 -11.24 41.25 32.17
C LYS A 347 -12.61 40.92 32.79
N GLY A 348 -12.71 40.82 34.11
CA GLY A 348 -13.99 40.62 34.80
C GLY A 348 -14.49 39.17 34.75
N TYR A 349 -13.62 38.22 35.09
CA TYR A 349 -13.89 36.79 35.34
C TYR A 349 -14.38 35.96 34.14
N ALA A 350 -14.26 36.48 32.91
CA ALA A 350 -14.49 35.72 31.68
C ALA A 350 -13.53 36.15 30.56
N VAL A 351 -12.90 35.19 29.88
CA VAL A 351 -11.93 35.43 28.79
C VAL A 351 -12.21 34.49 27.63
N ARG A 352 -12.25 35.01 26.40
CA ARG A 352 -12.35 34.16 25.20
C ARG A 352 -11.00 33.50 24.92
N VAL A 353 -11.02 32.21 24.64
CA VAL A 353 -9.80 31.41 24.40
C VAL A 353 -8.95 31.98 23.27
N ASP A 354 -9.57 32.52 22.23
CA ASP A 354 -8.85 33.13 21.10
C ASP A 354 -8.10 34.42 21.45
N GLU A 355 -8.47 35.09 22.54
CA GLU A 355 -7.80 36.31 23.02
C GLU A 355 -6.54 36.02 23.86
N LEU A 356 -6.24 34.74 24.12
CA LEU A 356 -5.05 34.33 24.88
C LEU A 356 -3.80 34.37 23.98
N GLU A 357 -3.37 35.57 23.60
CA GLU A 357 -2.32 35.80 22.61
C GLU A 357 -0.96 35.20 23.00
N LYS A 358 -0.63 35.15 24.29
CA LYS A 358 0.63 34.58 24.80
C LYS A 358 0.68 33.05 24.75
N ILE A 359 -0.44 32.40 24.44
CA ILE A 359 -0.55 30.95 24.31
C ILE A 359 -0.63 30.62 22.82
N PRO A 360 0.22 29.72 22.28
CA PRO A 360 0.12 29.29 20.90
C PRO A 360 -1.25 28.70 20.59
N LYS A 361 -1.84 29.06 19.43
CA LYS A 361 -3.23 28.69 19.05
C LYS A 361 -3.57 27.22 19.34
N ARG A 362 -2.71 26.29 18.93
CA ARG A 362 -2.85 24.84 19.12
C ARG A 362 -3.04 24.38 20.57
N TRP A 363 -2.65 25.18 21.55
CA TRP A 363 -2.68 24.81 22.97
C TRP A 363 -3.80 25.47 23.77
N ARG A 364 -4.43 26.53 23.23
CA ARG A 364 -5.32 27.41 24.01
C ARG A 364 -6.53 26.66 24.57
N HIS A 365 -7.18 25.84 23.73
CA HIS A 365 -8.32 25.02 24.13
C HIS A 365 -7.96 23.94 25.15
N MET A 366 -6.81 23.27 24.98
CA MET A 366 -6.39 22.25 25.95
C MET A 366 -6.04 22.86 27.30
N ILE A 367 -5.32 23.98 27.33
CA ILE A 367 -4.96 24.65 28.59
C ILE A 367 -6.23 25.14 29.30
N ALA A 368 -7.20 25.68 28.55
CA ALA A 368 -8.50 26.08 29.06
C ALA A 368 -9.24 24.90 29.73
N ARG A 369 -9.27 23.75 29.06
CA ARG A 369 -9.89 22.52 29.56
C ARG A 369 -9.17 21.97 30.78
N MET A 370 -7.84 21.85 30.73
CA MET A 370 -7.02 21.41 31.87
C MET A 370 -7.23 22.31 33.09
N LEU A 371 -7.33 23.63 32.86
CA LEU A 371 -7.56 24.58 33.93
C LEU A 371 -8.94 24.42 34.58
N SER A 372 -9.97 24.11 33.77
CA SER A 372 -11.33 23.83 34.25
C SER A 372 -11.44 22.50 34.98
N GLU A 373 -10.73 21.46 34.51
CA GLU A 373 -10.67 20.16 35.19
C GLU A 373 -9.89 20.20 36.50
N GLU A 374 -8.85 21.04 36.59
CA GLU A 374 -8.02 21.20 37.80
C GLU A 374 -8.68 22.10 38.86
N ASN A 375 -9.55 23.03 38.46
CA ASN A 375 -10.16 24.00 39.37
C ASN A 375 -11.68 23.97 39.19
N GLU A 376 -12.39 23.45 40.19
CA GLU A 376 -13.87 23.43 40.25
C GLU A 376 -14.48 24.83 40.05
N ASP A 377 -13.71 25.85 40.43
CA ASP A 377 -14.05 27.26 40.29
C ASP A 377 -13.87 27.83 38.87
N ILE A 378 -13.50 27.02 37.88
CA ILE A 378 -13.25 27.48 36.51
C ILE A 378 -14.05 26.60 35.55
N ILE A 379 -14.87 27.25 34.72
CA ILE A 379 -15.72 26.61 33.72
C ILE A 379 -15.18 26.97 32.34
N PHE A 380 -14.94 25.95 31.51
CA PHE A 380 -14.59 26.11 30.11
C PHE A 380 -15.74 25.65 29.21
N GLU A 381 -16.40 26.58 28.52
CA GLU A 381 -17.54 26.27 27.65
C GLU A 381 -17.62 27.25 26.47
N ASN A 382 -18.00 26.76 25.28
CA ASN A 382 -18.18 27.55 24.05
C ASN A 382 -17.02 28.50 23.71
N GLY A 383 -15.78 28.09 23.97
CA GLY A 383 -14.59 28.91 23.68
C GLY A 383 -14.32 30.03 24.70
N PHE A 384 -14.97 29.99 25.88
CA PHE A 384 -14.73 30.92 26.98
C PHE A 384 -14.27 30.19 28.25
N ILE A 385 -13.30 30.81 28.95
CA ILE A 385 -12.90 30.44 30.30
C ILE A 385 -13.59 31.42 31.26
N VAL A 386 -14.29 30.92 32.26
CA VAL A 386 -15.05 31.72 33.21
C VAL A 386 -14.77 31.25 34.63
N HIS A 387 -14.64 32.18 35.59
CA HIS A 387 -14.51 31.82 37.01
C HIS A 387 -15.91 31.72 37.67
N SER A 388 -16.15 30.66 38.42
CA SER A 388 -17.32 30.38 39.29
C SER A 388 -17.72 31.53 40.22
N ARG A 389 -16.80 32.43 40.59
CA ARG A 389 -17.13 33.62 41.40
C ARG A 389 -17.94 34.67 40.63
N ALA A 390 -18.03 34.55 39.30
CA ALA A 390 -19.04 35.25 38.50
C ALA A 390 -20.45 34.65 38.67
N TYR A 391 -20.60 33.50 39.34
CA TYR A 391 -21.83 32.70 39.48
C TYR A 391 -22.48 32.77 40.88
N SER A 392 -22.21 33.76 41.74
CA SER A 392 -23.12 33.90 42.89
C SER A 392 -24.42 34.53 42.41
N ASP A 393 -25.53 33.79 42.52
CA ASP A 393 -26.89 34.28 42.24
C ASP A 393 -27.15 35.65 42.88
N GLU A 394 -26.52 35.90 44.04
CA GLU A 394 -26.62 37.16 44.75
C GLU A 394 -25.92 38.34 44.05
N ILE A 395 -24.80 38.12 43.36
CA ILE A 395 -24.11 39.17 42.58
C ILE A 395 -24.87 39.44 41.28
N LEU A 396 -25.31 38.41 40.56
CA LEU A 396 -26.13 38.59 39.34
C LEU A 396 -27.46 39.29 39.66
N ARG A 397 -28.11 38.91 40.77
CA ARG A 397 -29.33 39.56 41.24
C ARG A 397 -29.10 41.01 41.65
N LYS A 398 -28.03 41.31 42.40
CA LYS A 398 -27.68 42.71 42.76
C LYS A 398 -27.36 43.56 41.53
N GLU A 399 -26.68 42.99 40.54
CA GLU A 399 -26.36 43.70 39.30
C GLU A 399 -27.60 43.92 38.43
N MET A 400 -28.52 42.94 38.38
CA MET A 400 -29.84 43.10 37.72
C MET A 400 -30.71 44.14 38.41
N GLU A 401 -30.78 44.15 39.74
CA GLU A 401 -31.48 45.18 40.52
C GLU A 401 -30.90 46.56 40.21
N ARG A 402 -29.57 46.69 40.20
CA ARG A 402 -28.87 47.94 39.85
C ARG A 402 -29.17 48.40 38.41
N MET A 403 -29.16 47.49 37.44
CA MET A 403 -29.47 47.83 36.06
C MET A 403 -30.93 48.26 35.87
N LYS A 404 -31.88 47.65 36.60
CA LYS A 404 -33.29 48.06 36.59
C LYS A 404 -33.46 49.49 37.13
N GLU A 405 -32.78 49.83 38.23
CA GLU A 405 -32.76 51.19 38.77
C GLU A 405 -32.15 52.21 37.78
N GLU A 406 -31.06 51.83 37.11
CA GLU A 406 -30.43 52.66 36.09
C GLU A 406 -31.37 52.92 34.90
N ILE A 407 -32.10 51.89 34.43
CA ILE A 407 -33.09 52.04 33.35
C ILE A 407 -34.27 52.92 33.77
N GLU A 408 -34.82 52.75 34.96
CA GLU A 408 -35.90 53.62 35.45
C GLU A 408 -35.46 55.09 35.49
N THR A 409 -34.21 55.34 35.90
CA THR A 409 -33.63 56.69 35.87
C THR A 409 -33.53 57.24 34.44
N ILE A 410 -33.01 56.43 33.50
CA ILE A 410 -32.91 56.79 32.08
C ILE A 410 -34.29 57.06 31.48
N LYS A 411 -35.28 56.21 31.78
CA LYS A 411 -36.68 56.33 31.34
C LYS A 411 -37.33 57.60 31.88
N GLY A 412 -37.06 57.96 33.13
CA GLY A 412 -37.47 59.22 33.73
C GLY A 412 -36.90 60.45 33.01
N ILE A 413 -35.61 60.41 32.68
CA ILE A 413 -34.92 61.48 31.92
C ILE A 413 -35.51 61.60 30.50
N VAL A 414 -35.63 60.50 29.77
CA VAL A 414 -36.19 60.46 28.42
C VAL A 414 -37.64 60.96 28.41
N SER A 415 -38.48 60.51 29.35
CA SER A 415 -39.87 60.96 29.48
C SER A 415 -39.98 62.45 29.83
N GLY A 416 -39.07 62.98 30.65
CA GLY A 416 -38.98 64.41 30.96
C GLY A 416 -38.63 65.25 29.73
N LEU A 417 -37.66 64.80 28.94
CA LEU A 417 -37.27 65.47 27.69
C LEU A 417 -38.38 65.43 26.63
N MET A 418 -39.14 64.33 26.54
CA MET A 418 -40.30 64.26 25.65
C MET A 418 -41.42 65.22 26.05
N LYS A 419 -41.67 65.40 27.35
CA LYS A 419 -42.61 66.42 27.86
C LYS A 419 -42.17 67.85 27.54
N LEU A 420 -40.87 68.07 27.33
CA LEU A 420 -40.30 69.35 26.88
C LEU A 420 -40.28 69.49 25.35
N GLY A 421 -40.87 68.55 24.60
CA GLY A 421 -41.04 68.62 23.15
C GLY A 421 -39.91 67.98 22.32
N VAL A 422 -38.99 67.24 22.94
CA VAL A 422 -37.93 66.51 22.21
C VAL A 422 -38.47 65.16 21.71
N ASN A 423 -38.34 64.87 20.42
CA ASN A 423 -38.74 63.58 19.86
C ASN A 423 -37.70 62.50 20.18
N LEU A 424 -38.04 61.56 21.07
CA LEU A 424 -37.17 60.47 21.53
C LEU A 424 -37.85 59.09 21.45
N SER A 425 -38.82 58.92 20.55
CA SER A 425 -39.58 57.66 20.41
C SER A 425 -38.70 56.44 20.18
N ASP A 426 -37.62 56.56 19.41
CA ASP A 426 -36.69 55.46 19.15
C ASP A 426 -35.93 55.01 20.41
N LYS A 427 -35.64 55.95 21.32
CA LYS A 427 -34.96 55.64 22.59
C LYS A 427 -35.89 55.03 23.63
N LEU A 428 -37.19 55.36 23.59
CA LEU A 428 -38.19 54.63 24.36
C LEU A 428 -38.31 53.17 23.90
N LEU A 429 -38.31 52.92 22.59
CA LEU A 429 -38.33 51.56 22.05
C LEU A 429 -37.10 50.74 22.46
N GLU A 430 -35.91 51.36 22.47
CA GLU A 430 -34.69 50.71 22.98
C GLU A 430 -34.80 50.36 24.47
N ILE A 431 -35.40 51.24 25.30
CA ILE A 431 -35.64 50.98 26.72
C ILE A 431 -36.63 49.81 26.90
N GLU A 432 -37.75 49.81 26.17
CA GLU A 432 -38.76 48.75 26.22
C GLU A 432 -38.19 47.38 25.82
N GLN A 433 -37.29 47.34 24.83
CA GLN A 433 -36.59 46.10 24.44
C GLN A 433 -35.67 45.58 25.54
N ILE A 434 -35.02 46.46 26.31
CA ILE A 434 -34.16 46.03 27.43
C ILE A 434 -35.01 45.56 28.61
N GLU A 435 -36.14 46.22 28.89
CA GLU A 435 -37.11 45.81 29.91
C GLU A 435 -37.69 44.41 29.62
N LEU A 436 -38.09 44.14 28.36
CA LEU A 436 -38.54 42.82 27.91
C LEU A 436 -37.49 41.74 28.15
N LYS A 437 -36.21 42.03 27.83
CA LYS A 437 -35.10 41.10 28.11
C LYS A 437 -34.92 40.85 29.60
N PHE A 438 -35.09 41.86 30.46
CA PHE A 438 -35.02 41.64 31.91
C PHE A 438 -36.14 40.75 32.42
N ASP A 439 -37.35 40.83 31.85
CA ASP A 439 -38.47 39.96 32.21
C ASP A 439 -38.27 38.52 31.74
N GLU A 440 -37.66 38.31 30.57
CA GLU A 440 -37.26 36.99 30.08
C GLU A 440 -36.17 36.37 30.95
N ILE A 441 -35.15 37.16 31.30
CA ILE A 441 -34.05 36.74 32.19
C ILE A 441 -34.57 36.38 33.59
N SER A 442 -35.55 37.15 34.11
CA SER A 442 -36.11 36.92 35.46
C SER A 442 -36.96 35.64 35.56
N LYS A 443 -37.33 35.02 34.43
CA LYS A 443 -38.18 33.81 34.36
C LYS A 443 -37.40 32.52 34.07
N GLY A 444 -36.10 32.60 33.73
CA GLY A 444 -35.27 31.44 33.39
C GLY A 444 -34.44 30.89 34.54
N GLU A 445 -34.06 29.61 34.48
CA GLU A 445 -33.06 29.03 35.39
C GLU A 445 -31.64 29.53 35.04
N PRO A 446 -30.75 29.79 36.03
CA PRO A 446 -29.41 30.34 35.78
C PRO A 446 -28.60 29.47 34.81
N GLY A 447 -28.15 30.07 33.70
CA GLY A 447 -27.35 29.39 32.69
C GLY A 447 -26.53 30.36 31.83
N VAL A 448 -25.55 29.83 31.08
CA VAL A 448 -24.59 30.61 30.25
C VAL A 448 -25.28 31.59 29.30
N ARG A 449 -26.47 31.24 28.79
CA ARG A 449 -27.31 32.08 27.94
C ARG A 449 -27.76 33.38 28.62
N ILE A 450 -28.18 33.29 29.87
CA ILE A 450 -28.65 34.45 30.66
C ILE A 450 -27.51 35.46 30.89
N ILE A 451 -26.28 34.99 31.08
CA ILE A 451 -25.10 35.85 31.31
C ILE A 451 -24.73 36.64 30.04
N ALA A 452 -24.84 36.01 28.86
CA ALA A 452 -24.65 36.70 27.59
C ALA A 452 -25.73 37.78 27.36
N GLU A 453 -26.98 37.48 27.71
CA GLU A 453 -28.11 38.41 27.63
C GLU A 453 -27.95 39.59 28.64
N VAL A 454 -27.48 39.34 29.86
CA VAL A 454 -27.14 40.37 30.86
C VAL A 454 -25.99 41.27 30.40
N LYS A 455 -24.92 40.72 29.80
CA LYS A 455 -23.83 41.53 29.20
C LYS A 455 -24.32 42.39 28.04
N GLN A 456 -25.20 41.85 27.20
CA GLN A 456 -25.79 42.61 26.11
C GLN A 456 -26.66 43.77 26.63
N ALA A 457 -27.48 43.52 27.65
CA ALA A 457 -28.29 44.55 28.31
C ALA A 457 -27.42 45.66 28.94
N ARG A 458 -26.36 45.29 29.68
CA ARG A 458 -25.41 46.25 30.28
C ARG A 458 -24.73 47.14 29.24
N LYS A 459 -24.34 46.56 28.09
CA LYS A 459 -23.75 47.32 26.97
C LYS A 459 -24.73 48.37 26.44
N LEU A 460 -25.98 47.98 26.19
CA LEU A 460 -27.02 48.89 25.69
C LEU A 460 -27.32 50.01 26.69
N ILE A 461 -27.35 49.72 27.99
CA ILE A 461 -27.53 50.74 29.04
C ILE A 461 -26.39 51.76 29.03
N ASN A 462 -25.14 51.31 28.89
CA ASN A 462 -23.99 52.22 28.81
C ASN A 462 -24.05 53.09 27.55
N GLU A 463 -24.43 52.54 26.39
CA GLU A 463 -24.62 53.29 25.14
C GLU A 463 -25.70 54.37 25.29
N LEU A 464 -26.81 54.06 25.98
CA LEU A 464 -27.86 55.03 26.31
C LEU A 464 -27.36 56.14 27.24
N LYS A 465 -26.58 55.79 28.27
CA LYS A 465 -25.99 56.77 29.20
C LYS A 465 -25.02 57.70 28.49
N ASP A 466 -24.11 57.16 27.69
CA ASP A 466 -23.14 57.95 26.92
C ASP A 466 -23.85 58.90 25.96
N TRP A 467 -24.92 58.42 25.32
CA TRP A 467 -25.78 59.27 24.48
C TRP A 467 -26.44 60.40 25.30
N ILE A 468 -27.03 60.12 26.46
CA ILE A 468 -27.62 61.15 27.35
C ILE A 468 -26.56 62.18 27.72
N ILE A 469 -25.39 61.73 28.20
CA ILE A 469 -24.28 62.61 28.60
C ILE A 469 -23.84 63.49 27.42
N SER A 470 -23.75 62.93 26.20
CA SER A 470 -23.39 63.68 25.00
C SER A 470 -24.39 64.80 24.63
N LYS A 471 -25.64 64.70 25.07
CA LYS A 471 -26.70 65.69 24.81
C LYS A 471 -26.80 66.79 25.87
N PHE A 472 -26.25 66.55 27.06
CA PHE A 472 -26.19 67.54 28.14
C PHE A 472 -24.80 68.18 28.31
N ALA A 473 -23.78 67.65 27.63
CA ALA A 473 -22.43 68.22 27.57
C ALA A 473 -22.25 69.25 26.43
N SER A 474 -23.27 69.41 25.57
CA SER A 474 -23.41 70.49 24.59
C SER A 474 -24.46 71.50 25.07
#